data_AF-A0A5Q4T8H0-F1
#
_entry.id   AF-A0A5Q4T8H0-F1
#
_cell.length_a   1.000
_cell.length_b   1.000
_cell.length_c   1.000
_cell.angle_alpha   90.00
_cell.angle_beta   90.00
_cell.angle_gamma   90.00
#
_symmetry.space_group_name_H-M   'P 1'
#
loop_
_entity.id
_entity.type
_entity.pdbx_description
1 polymer ?
#
loop_
_entity_poly.entity_id
_entity_poly.type
_entity_poly.pdbx_seq_one_letter_code
_entity_poly.pdbx_strand_id
1 'polypeptide(L)' 'QALRARVVLLRDRPAGGLTAAPAARELALGHDTPVSELEPEAGSELECIAELLAVTDFAAVYLSLALAGEAEPS' A
#
# COMPACT_ATOMS: atom_id res chain seq x y z
N GLN A 1 -18.54 -7.63 -8.13
CA GLN A 1 -17.86 -6.36 -8.49
C GLN A 1 -16.42 -6.74 -8.78
N ALA A 2 -15.89 -6.50 -9.99
CA ALA A 2 -14.53 -6.94 -10.32
C ALA A 2 -13.47 -6.18 -9.49
N LEU A 3 -12.42 -6.88 -9.04
CA LEU A 3 -11.26 -6.24 -8.40
C LEU A 3 -10.63 -5.21 -9.34
N ARG A 4 -10.43 -3.99 -8.82
CA ARG A 4 -9.70 -2.92 -9.52
C ARG A 4 -8.35 -2.73 -8.86
N ALA A 5 -7.28 -2.80 -9.65
CA ALA A 5 -5.95 -2.51 -9.17
C ALA A 5 -5.87 -1.07 -8.62
N ARG A 6 -5.15 -0.91 -7.52
CA ARG A 6 -4.89 0.37 -6.86
C ARG A 6 -3.43 0.45 -6.46
N VAL A 7 -2.86 1.64 -6.51
CA VAL A 7 -1.53 1.92 -5.98
C VAL A 7 -1.66 2.29 -4.51
N VAL A 8 -0.85 1.67 -3.65
CA VAL A 8 -0.73 2.04 -2.24
C VAL A 8 0.67 2.59 -2.01
N LEU A 9 0.77 3.86 -1.64
CA LEU A 9 2.04 4.50 -1.30
C LEU A 9 2.29 4.36 0.19
N LEU A 10 3.40 3.70 0.56
CA LEU A 10 3.83 3.57 1.94
C LEU A 10 4.65 4.81 2.30
N ARG A 11 4.16 5.60 3.23
CA ARG A 11 4.76 6.88 3.65
C ARG A 11 5.69 6.61 4.81
N ASP A 12 6.87 6.08 4.51
CA ASP A 12 7.95 6.17 5.48
C ASP A 12 8.35 7.64 5.67
N ARG A 13 8.89 7.97 6.85
CA ARG A 13 9.47 9.28 7.13
C ARG A 13 10.99 9.13 7.09
N PRO A 14 11.63 9.14 5.91
CA PRO A 14 13.02 8.78 5.78
C PRO A 14 13.92 9.82 6.45
N ALA A 15 14.94 9.34 7.16
CA ALA A 15 15.99 10.16 7.75
C ALA A 15 16.83 10.81 6.62
N GLY A 16 16.43 12.01 6.19
CA GLY A 16 17.08 12.73 5.09
C GLY A 16 16.14 13.41 4.11
N GLY A 17 14.82 13.22 4.24
CA GLY A 17 13.79 14.01 3.55
C GLY A 17 13.63 13.73 2.06
N LEU A 18 14.43 12.85 1.46
CA LEU A 18 14.25 12.40 0.09
C LEU A 18 13.24 11.26 0.05
N THR A 19 12.12 11.48 -0.63
CA THR A 19 11.07 10.47 -0.85
C THR A 19 10.60 10.50 -2.29
N ALA A 20 10.36 9.32 -2.88
CA ALA A 20 9.78 9.18 -4.21
C ALA A 20 8.24 9.33 -4.20
N ALA A 21 7.60 9.41 -3.03
CA ALA A 21 6.15 9.37 -2.91
C ALA A 21 5.41 10.44 -3.75
N PRO A 22 5.87 11.71 -3.85
CA PRO A 22 5.23 12.70 -4.71
C PRO A 22 5.27 12.32 -6.20
N ALA A 23 6.44 11.91 -6.71
CA ALA A 23 6.62 11.53 -8.11
C ALA A 23 5.83 10.26 -8.47
N ALA A 24 5.81 9.27 -7.56
CA ALA A 24 5.02 8.05 -7.72
C ALA A 24 3.51 8.34 -7.75
N ARG A 25 3.03 9.25 -6.90
CA ARG A 25 1.64 9.71 -6.89
C ARG A 25 1.27 10.38 -8.20
N GLU A 26 2.09 11.32 -8.68
CA GLU A 26 1.86 12.02 -9.94
C GLU A 26 1.80 11.05 -11.13
N LEU A 27 2.70 10.06 -11.17
CA LEU A 27 2.70 9.02 -12.18
C LEU A 27 1.38 8.22 -12.15
N ALA A 28 0.95 7.73 -10.99
CA ALA A 28 -0.26 6.94 -10.86
C ALA A 28 -1.52 7.72 -11.28
N LEU A 29 -1.61 8.99 -10.89
CA LEU A 29 -2.71 9.87 -11.29
C LEU A 29 -2.70 10.15 -12.80
N GLY A 30 -1.53 10.34 -13.40
CA GLY A 30 -1.37 10.49 -14.85
C GLY A 30 -1.81 9.25 -15.66
N HIS A 31 -1.89 8.09 -15.00
CA HIS A 31 -2.37 6.83 -15.57
C HIS A 31 -3.79 6.46 -15.10
N ASP A 32 -4.57 7.40 -14.55
CA ASP A 32 -5.93 7.18 -14.03
C ASP A 32 -6.03 6.03 -13.00
N THR A 33 -4.91 5.71 -12.34
CA THR A 33 -4.85 4.62 -11.37
C THR A 33 -5.17 5.15 -9.98
N PRO A 34 -6.17 4.61 -9.26
CA PRO A 34 -6.51 5.09 -7.93
C PRO A 34 -5.36 4.91 -6.95
N VAL A 35 -5.10 5.95 -6.15
CA VAL A 35 -4.04 5.99 -5.14
C VAL A 35 -4.62 5.98 -3.73
N SER A 36 -3.99 5.25 -2.82
CA SER A 36 -4.16 5.35 -1.37
C SER A 36 -2.80 5.57 -0.72
N GLU A 37 -2.75 6.34 0.36
CA GLU A 37 -1.51 6.57 1.13
C GLU A 37 -1.65 5.93 2.51
N LEU A 38 -0.63 5.19 2.94
CA LEU A 38 -0.56 4.58 4.27
C LEU A 38 0.59 5.24 5.03
N GLU A 39 0.25 5.98 6.08
CA GLU A 39 1.22 6.61 6.97
C GLU A 39 1.25 5.84 8.30
N PRO A 40 2.44 5.51 8.83
CA PRO A 40 2.55 4.90 10.14
C PRO A 40 2.28 5.93 11.24
N GLU A 41 1.94 5.43 12.42
CA GLU A 41 1.87 6.26 13.61
C GLU A 41 3.24 6.84 13.98
N ALA A 42 3.24 7.90 14.79
CA ALA A 42 4.47 8.52 15.22
C ALA A 42 5.28 7.57 16.13
N GLY A 43 6.50 7.24 15.72
CA GLY A 43 7.42 6.40 16.49
C GLY A 43 8.86 6.54 16.00
N SER A 44 9.72 5.64 16.49
CA SER A 44 11.04 5.44 15.93
C SER A 44 10.96 4.92 14.48
N GLU A 45 12.05 5.07 13.72
CA GLU A 45 12.12 4.58 12.33
C GLU A 45 11.77 3.08 12.23
N LEU A 46 12.27 2.28 13.18
CA LEU A 46 12.01 0.84 13.19
C LEU A 46 10.55 0.52 13.48
N GLU A 47 9.90 1.25 14.41
CA GLU A 47 8.48 1.09 14.71
C GLU A 47 7.61 1.45 13.50
N CYS A 48 7.92 2.57 12.83
CA CYS A 48 7.22 2.99 11.62
C CYS A 48 7.30 1.94 10.50
N ILE A 49 8.50 1.41 10.24
CA ILE A 49 8.70 0.37 9.21
C ILE A 49 7.98 -0.92 9.61
N ALA A 50 8.09 -1.33 10.88
CA ALA A 50 7.44 -2.54 11.37
C ALA A 50 5.91 -2.46 11.24
N GLU A 51 5.31 -1.30 11.52
CA GLU A 51 3.88 -1.06 11.34
C GLU A 51 3.46 -1.17 9.87
N LEU A 52 4.15 -0.48 8.96
CA LEU A 52 3.87 -0.53 7.53
C LEU A 52 3.96 -1.97 6.99
N LEU A 53 4.98 -2.73 7.42
CA LEU A 53 5.13 -4.14 7.07
C LEU A 53 3.98 -5.00 7.64
N ALA A 54 3.64 -4.82 8.92
CA ALA A 54 2.58 -5.61 9.55
C ALA A 54 1.22 -5.39 8.89
N VAL A 55 0.86 -4.13 8.59
CA VAL A 55 -0.41 -3.79 7.93
C VAL A 55 -0.46 -4.33 6.51
N THR A 56 0.63 -4.20 5.75
CA THR A 56 0.67 -4.66 4.35
C THR A 56 0.70 -6.18 4.22
N ASP A 57 1.43 -6.88 5.10
CA ASP A 57 1.44 -8.34 5.16
C ASP A 57 0.05 -8.89 5.52
N PHE A 58 -0.59 -8.32 6.55
CA PHE A 58 -1.95 -8.68 6.92
C PHE A 58 -2.94 -8.46 5.76
N ALA A 59 -2.85 -7.31 5.07
CA ALA A 59 -3.69 -7.02 3.91
C ALA A 59 -3.44 -8.01 2.76
N ALA A 60 -2.19 -8.39 2.50
CA ALA A 60 -1.82 -9.36 1.47
C ALA A 60 -2.47 -10.73 1.72
N VAL A 61 -2.52 -11.19 2.97
CA VAL A 61 -3.21 -12.43 3.36
C VAL A 61 -4.70 -12.33 3.04
N TYR A 62 -5.37 -11.25 3.45
CA TYR A 62 -6.81 -11.08 3.19
C TYR A 62 -7.13 -10.96 1.71
N LEU A 63 -6.33 -10.23 0.94
CA LEU A 63 -6.47 -10.13 -0.51
C LEU A 63 -6.29 -11.51 -1.16
N SER A 64 -5.33 -12.31 -0.71
CA SER A 64 -5.10 -13.67 -1.22
C SER A 64 -6.31 -14.58 -0.94
N LEU A 65 -6.88 -14.51 0.26
CA LEU A 65 -8.09 -15.27 0.61
C LEU A 65 -9.31 -14.84 -0.21
N ALA A 66 -9.49 -13.52 -0.39
CA ALA A 66 -10.59 -12.99 -1.19
C ALA A 66 -10.47 -13.42 -2.66
N LEU A 67 -9.27 -13.37 -3.23
CA LEU A 67 -8.99 -13.82 -4.61
C LEU A 67 -9.17 -15.33 -4.78
N ALA A 68 -8.78 -16.14 -3.79
CA ALA A 68 -9.01 -17.58 -3.82
C ALA A 68 -10.51 -17.91 -3.75
N GLY A 69 -11.29 -17.15 -2.97
CA GLY A 69 -12.75 -17.33 -2.89
C GLY A 69 -13.50 -16.95 -4.16
N GLU A 70 -12.97 -16.03 -4.98
CA GLU A 70 -13.52 -15.73 -6.32
C GLU A 70 -13.14 -16.78 -7.38
N ALA A 71 -12.15 -17.64 -7.11
CA ALA A 71 -11.64 -18.64 -8.05
C ALA A 71 -12.38 -19.99 -7.99
N GLU A 72 -13.35 -20.18 -7.10
CA GLU A 72 -14.25 -21.34 -7.10
C GLU A 72 -15.18 -21.26 -8.32
N PRO A 73 -14.99 -22.09 -9.37
CA PRO A 73 -15.90 -22.15 -10.50
C PRO A 73 -17.06 -23.08 -10.17
N SER A 74 -18.29 -22.66 -10.50
CA SER A 74 -19.46 -23.55 -10.57
C SER A 74 -19.36 -24.54 -11.74
#